data_AF-A0A7C4NCV3-F1
#
_entry.id   AF-A0A7C4NCV3-F1
#
_cell.length_a   1.000
_cell.length_b   1.000
_cell.length_c   1.000
_cell.angle_alpha   90.00
_cell.angle_beta   90.00
_cell.angle_gamma   90.00
#
_symmetry.space_group_name_H-M   'P 1'
#
loop_
_entity.id
_entity.type
_entity.pdbx_description
1 polymer ?
#
loop_
_entity_poly.entity_id
_entity_poly.type
_entity_poly.pdbx_seq_one_letter_code
_entity_poly.pdbx_strand_id
1 'polypeptide(L)'
;MSSNEAAYDRVAAQVRYLLVWPGEGASGPEAPLELRTLRDAPYFAPVDIDVQQLGVEEIDLEGCPVSIRRARYEDIAFVAECAYALDNALSPEALRLRLRLQAALRARLLADWPAVGDLTEEYSVLLIGRFDGTPDEFIDRNRAALARFMRSQREAFTTQDVQDILISRVSYSDQEMTLVDWESAVILSAESDFQSDVELLKIGNYQLLRYRLLDRLIESQLATISRHLEAGTRASLLPSRSRRILRQVVENRLMLMLNFEKIKEELLLIGDW
;
A
#
# COMPACT_ATOMS: atom_id res chain seq x y z
N MET A 1 -0.83 22.98 -35.86
CA MET A 1 -0.98 22.81 -34.41
C MET A 1 -0.13 21.60 -34.03
N SER A 2 1.17 21.82 -33.84
CA SER A 2 2.09 20.75 -33.43
C SER A 2 1.87 20.47 -31.95
N SER A 3 1.43 19.27 -31.64
CA SER A 3 1.46 18.72 -30.29
C SER A 3 2.90 18.73 -29.79
N ASN A 4 3.13 19.44 -28.69
CA ASN A 4 4.36 19.37 -27.91
C ASN A 4 4.35 18.00 -27.21
N GLU A 5 4.78 16.97 -27.93
CA GLU A 5 4.97 15.63 -27.40
C GLU A 5 6.16 15.72 -26.44
N ALA A 6 5.89 15.69 -25.13
CA ALA A 6 6.94 15.72 -24.12
C ALA A 6 7.96 14.63 -24.46
N ALA A 7 9.24 14.98 -24.62
CA ALA A 7 10.30 14.03 -24.89
C ALA A 7 10.51 13.16 -23.64
N TYR A 8 10.05 11.92 -23.69
CA TYR A 8 10.33 10.90 -22.68
C TYR A 8 10.98 9.69 -23.35
N ASP A 9 11.80 8.97 -22.60
CA ASP A 9 12.50 7.79 -23.08
C ASP A 9 11.50 6.64 -23.27
N ARG A 10 11.72 5.83 -24.31
CA ARG A 10 10.94 4.60 -24.51
C ARG A 10 11.51 3.51 -23.62
N VAL A 11 10.78 3.16 -22.56
CA VAL A 11 11.26 2.26 -21.51
C VAL A 11 10.31 1.08 -21.34
N ALA A 12 10.86 -0.13 -21.47
CA ALA A 12 10.17 -1.35 -21.08
C ALA A 12 10.32 -1.55 -19.57
N ALA A 13 9.22 -1.80 -18.88
CA ALA A 13 9.19 -1.90 -17.42
C ALA A 13 8.19 -2.95 -16.95
N GLN A 14 8.39 -3.46 -15.73
CA GLN A 14 7.37 -4.24 -15.04
C GLN A 14 6.57 -3.33 -14.11
N VAL A 15 5.31 -3.65 -13.91
CA VAL A 15 4.46 -3.02 -12.90
C VAL A 15 4.04 -4.07 -11.88
N ARG A 16 4.17 -3.72 -10.60
CA ARG A 16 3.56 -4.45 -9.49
C ARG A 16 2.39 -3.63 -8.97
N TYR A 17 1.18 -4.15 -9.12
CA TYR A 17 -0.02 -3.58 -8.52
C TYR A 17 -0.33 -4.36 -7.25
N LEU A 18 -0.28 -3.66 -6.12
CA LEU A 18 -0.50 -4.17 -4.78
C LEU A 18 -1.91 -3.77 -4.35
N LEU A 19 -2.69 -4.76 -3.90
CA LEU A 19 -4.01 -4.54 -3.33
C LEU A 19 -4.10 -5.27 -2.00
N VAL A 20 -4.47 -4.55 -0.95
CA VAL A 20 -4.66 -5.08 0.39
C VAL A 20 -6.10 -4.81 0.84
N TRP A 21 -6.78 -5.82 1.36
CA TRP A 21 -8.15 -5.68 1.87
C TRP A 21 -8.37 -6.58 3.09
N PRO A 22 -9.31 -6.23 3.98
CA PRO A 22 -9.59 -7.03 5.16
C PRO A 22 -10.32 -8.31 4.76
N GLY A 23 -10.10 -9.37 5.53
CA GLY A 23 -10.98 -10.52 5.45
C GLY A 23 -10.66 -11.59 6.48
N GLU A 24 -11.71 -12.17 7.06
CA GLU A 24 -11.65 -13.30 7.99
C GLU A 24 -12.10 -14.58 7.26
N GLY A 25 -11.24 -15.63 7.24
CA GLY A 25 -11.50 -16.96 6.65
C GLY A 25 -11.41 -17.03 5.10
N ALA A 26 -11.03 -18.12 4.42
CA ALA A 26 -10.80 -19.53 4.77
C ALA A 26 -9.40 -20.01 4.30
N SER A 27 -8.88 -21.02 4.99
CA SER A 27 -7.58 -21.65 4.75
C SER A 27 -7.50 -22.32 3.38
N GLY A 28 -6.70 -21.77 2.48
CA GLY A 28 -6.22 -22.48 1.27
C GLY A 28 -5.03 -23.38 1.58
N PRO A 29 -4.70 -24.35 0.72
CA PRO A 29 -3.64 -25.33 0.97
C PRO A 29 -2.28 -24.65 1.17
N GLU A 30 -1.60 -25.10 2.21
CA GLU A 30 -0.52 -24.44 2.92
C GLU A 30 0.82 -24.43 2.18
N ALA A 31 1.47 -23.27 2.21
CA ALA A 31 2.92 -23.19 2.35
C ALA A 31 3.24 -21.96 3.21
N PRO A 32 3.75 -22.13 4.46
CA PRO A 32 4.31 -21.04 5.23
C PRO A 32 5.47 -20.43 4.44
N LEU A 33 5.41 -19.14 4.16
CA LEU A 33 6.55 -18.42 3.61
C LEU A 33 7.14 -17.56 4.73
N GLU A 34 8.28 -17.98 5.26
CA GLU A 34 9.10 -17.04 6.03
C GLU A 34 9.49 -15.90 5.08
N LEU A 35 9.12 -14.67 5.42
CA LEU A 35 9.65 -13.47 4.78
C LEU A 35 11.16 -13.48 5.02
N ARG A 36 11.92 -14.05 4.08
CA ARG A 36 13.38 -14.10 4.17
C ARG A 36 13.88 -12.68 4.35
N THR A 37 14.75 -12.50 5.35
CA THR A 37 15.51 -11.29 5.62
C THR A 37 15.89 -10.58 4.33
N LEU A 38 15.40 -9.35 4.18
CA LEU A 38 15.75 -8.45 3.09
C LEU A 38 17.27 -8.36 3.03
N ARG A 39 17.84 -8.80 1.91
CA ARG A 39 19.25 -9.22 1.78
C ARG A 39 20.25 -8.10 2.15
N ASP A 40 19.83 -6.85 2.00
CA ASP A 40 20.67 -5.66 2.15
C ASP A 40 20.06 -4.59 3.07
N ALA A 41 19.07 -4.94 3.89
CA ALA A 41 18.55 -4.04 4.92
C ALA A 41 19.25 -4.35 6.26
N PRO A 42 20.31 -3.61 6.66
CA PRO A 42 21.08 -3.92 7.87
C PRO A 42 20.29 -3.91 9.17
N TYR A 43 19.03 -3.45 9.17
CA TYR A 43 18.21 -3.25 10.37
C TYR A 43 16.73 -3.64 10.25
N PHE A 44 16.35 -4.46 9.26
CA PHE A 44 15.00 -5.03 9.29
C PHE A 44 14.97 -6.14 10.34
N ALA A 45 14.60 -5.81 11.58
CA ALA A 45 14.11 -6.83 12.51
C ALA A 45 13.01 -7.61 11.77
N PRO A 46 13.00 -8.96 11.83
CA PRO A 46 11.91 -9.71 11.23
C PRO A 46 10.62 -9.18 11.86
N VAL A 47 9.84 -8.43 11.07
CA VAL A 47 8.48 -8.13 11.46
C VAL A 47 7.83 -9.51 11.43
N ASP A 48 7.47 -10.05 12.59
CA ASP A 48 6.81 -11.35 12.74
C ASP A 48 5.38 -11.28 12.17
N ILE A 49 5.28 -10.97 10.87
CA ILE A 49 4.04 -11.04 10.10
C ILE A 49 3.93 -12.49 9.68
N ASP A 50 2.94 -13.19 10.22
CA ASP A 50 2.59 -14.51 9.70
C ASP A 50 2.00 -14.36 8.29
N VAL A 51 2.68 -14.94 7.30
CA VAL A 51 2.30 -14.86 5.89
C VAL A 51 1.95 -16.26 5.38
N GLN A 52 0.66 -16.44 5.09
CA GLN A 52 0.16 -17.64 4.41
C GLN A 52 0.00 -17.37 2.91
N GLN A 53 0.77 -18.06 2.06
CA GLN A 53 0.54 -18.01 0.61
C GLN A 53 -0.76 -18.73 0.25
N LEU A 54 -1.60 -18.10 -0.57
CA LEU A 54 -2.90 -18.64 -1.00
C LEU A 54 -2.87 -19.18 -2.43
N GLY A 55 -1.91 -18.75 -3.24
CA GLY A 55 -1.66 -19.28 -4.58
C GLY A 55 -1.17 -18.24 -5.58
N VAL A 56 -0.79 -18.74 -6.75
CA VAL A 56 -0.40 -17.94 -7.92
C VAL A 56 -1.33 -18.31 -9.07
N GLU A 57 -1.80 -17.29 -9.80
CA GLU A 57 -2.68 -17.44 -10.95
C GLU A 57 -2.13 -16.59 -12.09
N GLU A 58 -2.12 -17.13 -13.31
CA GLU A 58 -1.79 -16.38 -14.52
C GLU A 58 -3.06 -16.17 -15.34
N ILE A 59 -3.33 -14.92 -15.72
CA ILE A 59 -4.47 -14.54 -16.54
C ILE A 59 -4.03 -13.63 -17.68
N ASP A 60 -4.75 -13.67 -18.79
CA ASP A 60 -4.63 -12.64 -19.83
C ASP A 60 -5.70 -11.58 -19.60
N LEU A 61 -5.29 -10.33 -19.41
CA LEU A 61 -6.17 -9.18 -19.34
C LEU A 61 -5.82 -8.20 -20.44
N GLU A 62 -6.76 -7.99 -21.36
CA GLU A 62 -6.60 -7.10 -22.51
C GLU A 62 -5.36 -7.39 -23.38
N GLY A 63 -4.98 -8.67 -23.54
CA GLY A 63 -3.78 -9.07 -24.27
C GLY A 63 -2.48 -8.83 -23.49
N CYS A 64 -2.56 -8.53 -22.20
CA CYS A 64 -1.44 -8.41 -21.29
C CYS A 64 -1.46 -9.61 -20.32
N PRO A 65 -0.41 -10.46 -20.30
CA PRO A 65 -0.30 -11.52 -19.31
C PRO A 65 -0.04 -10.90 -17.93
N VAL A 66 -0.87 -11.27 -16.96
CA VAL A 66 -0.79 -10.82 -15.57
C VAL A 66 -0.64 -12.03 -14.66
N SER A 67 0.42 -12.02 -13.84
CA SER A 67 0.61 -12.98 -12.75
C SER A 67 0.07 -12.39 -11.45
N ILE A 68 -0.84 -13.08 -10.78
CA ILE A 68 -1.45 -12.68 -9.51
C ILE A 68 -0.97 -13.62 -8.43
N ARG A 69 -0.20 -13.10 -7.47
CA ARG A 69 0.19 -13.80 -6.24
C ARG A 69 -0.69 -13.32 -5.10
N ARG A 70 -1.32 -14.24 -4.38
CA ARG A 70 -2.17 -13.94 -3.21
C ARG A 70 -1.58 -14.53 -1.95
N ALA A 71 -1.67 -13.77 -0.87
CA ALA A 71 -1.28 -14.19 0.46
C ALA A 71 -2.26 -13.62 1.51
N ARG A 72 -2.22 -14.20 2.70
CA ARG A 72 -2.93 -13.75 3.89
C ARG A 72 -1.91 -13.35 4.95
N TYR A 73 -2.10 -12.19 5.56
CA TYR A 73 -1.20 -11.59 6.54
C TYR A 73 -1.91 -11.56 7.89
N GLU A 74 -1.35 -12.26 8.89
CA GLU A 74 -1.83 -12.37 10.29
C GLU A 74 -3.33 -12.71 10.44
N ASP A 75 -3.93 -13.40 9.47
CA ASP A 75 -5.38 -13.66 9.39
C ASP A 75 -6.27 -12.39 9.43
N ILE A 76 -5.69 -11.20 9.25
CA ILE A 76 -6.37 -9.90 9.28
C ILE A 76 -6.68 -9.44 7.86
N ALA A 77 -5.73 -9.63 6.94
CA ALA A 77 -5.81 -9.07 5.60
C ALA A 77 -5.40 -10.06 4.51
N PHE A 78 -6.05 -9.91 3.36
CA PHE A 78 -5.60 -10.47 2.11
C PHE A 78 -4.69 -9.46 1.40
N VAL A 79 -3.60 -9.97 0.82
CA VAL A 79 -2.64 -9.21 0.02
C VAL A 79 -2.56 -9.86 -1.36
N ALA A 80 -2.85 -9.08 -2.40
CA ALA A 80 -2.62 -9.47 -3.78
C ALA A 80 -1.51 -8.62 -4.39
N GLU A 81 -0.61 -9.30 -5.08
CA GLU A 81 0.42 -8.70 -5.92
C GLU A 81 0.17 -9.14 -7.37
N CYS A 82 -0.16 -8.19 -8.22
CA CYS A 82 -0.37 -8.42 -9.65
C CYS A 82 0.84 -7.88 -10.42
N ALA A 83 1.51 -8.73 -11.17
CA ALA A 83 2.69 -8.41 -11.97
C ALA A 83 2.38 -8.47 -13.46
N TYR A 84 2.72 -7.42 -14.20
CA TYR A 84 2.57 -7.35 -15.66
C TYR A 84 3.63 -6.44 -16.26
N ALA A 85 3.86 -6.55 -17.58
CA ALA A 85 4.88 -5.78 -18.30
C ALA A 85 4.26 -4.71 -19.21
N LEU A 86 4.97 -3.61 -19.37
CA LEU A 86 4.64 -2.51 -20.28
C LEU A 86 5.84 -2.20 -21.17
N ASP A 87 5.67 -2.26 -22.49
CA ASP A 87 6.76 -2.05 -23.46
C ASP A 87 7.24 -0.59 -23.55
N ASN A 88 6.37 0.36 -23.22
CA ASN A 88 6.67 1.79 -23.21
C ASN A 88 5.98 2.47 -22.02
N ALA A 89 6.44 2.15 -20.81
CA ALA A 89 5.75 2.43 -19.56
C ALA A 89 5.52 3.94 -19.27
N LEU A 90 6.32 4.82 -19.87
CA LEU A 90 6.24 6.27 -19.68
C LEU A 90 5.22 6.95 -20.61
N SER A 91 4.69 6.21 -21.58
CA SER A 91 3.72 6.74 -22.55
C SER A 91 2.33 7.01 -21.95
N PRO A 92 1.56 7.98 -22.49
CA PRO A 92 0.14 8.16 -22.17
C PRO A 92 -0.70 6.91 -22.40
N GLU A 93 -0.40 6.11 -23.43
CA GLU A 93 -1.09 4.87 -23.77
C GLU A 93 -0.86 3.81 -22.69
N ALA A 94 0.38 3.66 -22.22
CA ALA A 94 0.71 2.75 -21.14
C ALA A 94 0.03 3.16 -19.82
N LEU A 95 -0.05 4.45 -19.51
CA LEU A 95 -0.83 4.93 -18.37
C LEU A 95 -2.32 4.57 -18.49
N ARG A 96 -2.92 4.72 -19.67
CA ARG A 96 -4.33 4.32 -19.90
C ARG A 96 -4.53 2.81 -19.78
N LEU A 97 -3.58 2.01 -20.28
CA LEU A 97 -3.63 0.55 -20.13
C LEU A 97 -3.52 0.16 -18.65
N ARG A 98 -2.54 0.71 -17.92
CA ARG A 98 -2.35 0.50 -16.48
C ARG A 98 -3.64 0.76 -15.70
N LEU A 99 -4.28 1.91 -15.89
CA LEU A 99 -5.51 2.26 -15.17
C LEU A 99 -6.66 1.28 -15.44
N ARG A 100 -6.78 0.78 -16.68
CA ARG A 100 -7.82 -0.19 -17.04
C ARG A 100 -7.52 -1.57 -16.46
N LEU A 101 -6.26 -2.02 -16.53
CA LEU A 101 -5.81 -3.26 -15.90
C LEU A 101 -6.06 -3.23 -14.39
N GLN A 102 -5.69 -2.14 -13.71
CA GLN A 102 -5.91 -1.98 -12.27
C GLN A 102 -7.39 -2.00 -11.89
N ALA A 103 -8.23 -1.28 -12.63
CA ALA A 103 -9.67 -1.32 -12.39
C ALA A 103 -10.25 -2.73 -12.58
N ALA A 104 -9.83 -3.45 -13.62
CA ALA A 104 -10.25 -4.82 -13.88
C ALA A 104 -9.75 -5.81 -12.80
N LEU A 105 -8.50 -5.67 -12.37
CA LEU A 105 -7.90 -6.47 -11.31
C LEU A 105 -8.59 -6.22 -9.96
N ARG A 106 -8.82 -4.96 -9.59
CA ARG A 106 -9.57 -4.58 -8.39
C ARG A 106 -10.96 -5.20 -8.39
N ALA A 107 -11.71 -5.03 -9.49
CA ALA A 107 -13.05 -5.58 -9.62
C ALA A 107 -13.06 -7.12 -9.50
N ARG A 108 -12.08 -7.80 -10.10
CA ARG A 108 -11.93 -9.25 -10.03
C ARG A 108 -11.60 -9.73 -8.61
N LEU A 109 -10.60 -9.12 -7.97
CA LEU A 109 -10.10 -9.55 -6.66
C LEU A 109 -11.11 -9.29 -5.53
N LEU A 110 -11.90 -8.23 -5.65
CA LEU A 110 -12.91 -7.86 -4.66
C LEU A 110 -14.31 -8.38 -5.00
N ALA A 111 -14.48 -9.19 -6.06
CA ALA A 111 -15.78 -9.70 -6.49
C ALA A 111 -16.50 -10.48 -5.37
N ASP A 112 -15.76 -11.29 -4.62
CA ASP A 112 -16.28 -12.08 -3.51
C ASP A 112 -16.37 -11.28 -2.19
N TRP A 113 -15.94 -10.01 -2.19
CA TRP A 113 -15.79 -9.16 -1.01
C TRP A 113 -16.57 -7.84 -1.11
N PRO A 114 -17.88 -7.84 -1.45
CA PRO A 114 -18.64 -6.62 -1.71
C PRO A 114 -18.81 -5.72 -0.48
N ALA A 115 -18.65 -6.28 0.73
CA ALA A 115 -18.80 -5.55 2.00
C ALA A 115 -17.57 -4.74 2.40
N VAL A 116 -16.43 -4.91 1.71
CA VAL A 116 -15.17 -4.21 2.04
C VAL A 116 -15.28 -2.70 1.79
N GLY A 117 -16.08 -2.28 0.82
CA GLY A 117 -16.27 -0.87 0.49
C GLY A 117 -14.96 -0.17 0.14
N ASP A 118 -14.66 0.91 0.84
CA ASP A 118 -13.45 1.73 0.71
C ASP A 118 -12.27 1.28 1.59
N LEU A 119 -12.44 0.20 2.37
CA LEU A 119 -11.43 -0.31 3.28
C LEU A 119 -10.43 -1.20 2.53
N THR A 120 -9.72 -0.58 1.61
CA THR A 120 -8.67 -1.22 0.81
C THR A 120 -7.49 -0.27 0.69
N GLU A 121 -6.28 -0.82 0.66
CA GLU A 121 -5.08 -0.07 0.28
C GLU A 121 -4.61 -0.53 -1.09
N GLU A 122 -4.33 0.43 -1.97
CA GLU A 122 -3.87 0.22 -3.32
C GLU A 122 -2.54 0.93 -3.53
N TYR A 123 -1.59 0.23 -4.17
CA TYR A 123 -0.30 0.83 -4.47
C TYR A 123 0.27 0.27 -5.76
N SER A 124 0.93 1.13 -6.52
CA SER A 124 1.54 0.73 -7.80
C SER A 124 3.04 0.91 -7.72
N VAL A 125 3.81 -0.03 -8.27
CA VAL A 125 5.27 0.07 -8.30
C VAL A 125 5.74 -0.14 -9.73
N LEU A 126 6.44 0.85 -10.29
CA LEU A 126 7.10 0.75 -11.59
C LEU A 126 8.53 0.27 -11.41
N LEU A 127 8.87 -0.87 -12.01
CA LEU A 127 10.19 -1.48 -11.92
C LEU A 127 10.92 -1.29 -13.25
N ILE A 128 11.99 -0.51 -13.24
CA ILE A 128 12.78 -0.21 -14.43
C ILE A 128 14.18 -0.81 -14.24
N GLY A 129 14.43 -1.91 -14.94
CA GLY A 129 15.73 -2.61 -14.91
C GLY A 129 16.71 -2.16 -15.98
N ARG A 130 16.26 -1.39 -16.97
CA ARG A 130 17.08 -0.93 -18.09
C ARG A 130 16.78 0.54 -18.39
N PHE A 131 17.80 1.37 -18.26
CA PHE A 131 17.75 2.80 -18.54
C PHE A 131 19.14 3.29 -18.93
N ASP A 132 19.20 4.43 -19.62
CA ASP A 132 20.46 5.03 -20.07
C ASP A 132 20.95 6.10 -19.09
N GLY A 133 22.25 6.08 -18.77
CA GLY A 133 22.88 7.03 -17.84
C GLY A 133 22.74 6.64 -16.38
N THR A 134 22.94 7.60 -15.47
CA THR A 134 22.73 7.37 -14.03
C THR A 134 21.23 7.43 -13.68
N PRO A 135 20.80 6.85 -12.54
CA PRO A 135 19.42 6.96 -12.08
C PRO A 135 18.91 8.41 -12.00
N ASP A 136 19.75 9.33 -11.51
CA ASP A 136 19.42 10.76 -11.43
C ASP A 136 19.22 11.39 -12.81
N GLU A 137 20.14 11.14 -13.75
CA GLU A 137 20.03 11.64 -15.12
C GLU A 137 18.76 11.11 -15.80
N PHE A 138 18.45 9.83 -15.60
CA PHE A 138 17.23 9.22 -16.12
C PHE A 138 15.98 9.89 -15.56
N ILE A 139 15.92 10.11 -14.25
CA ILE A 139 14.77 10.77 -13.62
C ILE A 139 14.64 12.20 -14.15
N ASP A 140 15.73 12.94 -14.25
CA ASP A 140 15.72 14.33 -14.69
C ASP A 140 15.28 14.50 -16.15
N ARG A 141 15.60 13.55 -17.03
CA ARG A 141 15.06 13.52 -18.40
C ARG A 141 13.58 13.17 -18.43
N ASN A 142 13.12 12.30 -17.54
CA ASN A 142 11.79 11.70 -17.60
C ASN A 142 10.79 12.26 -16.57
N ARG A 143 11.11 13.36 -15.88
CA ARG A 143 10.37 13.90 -14.72
C ARG A 143 8.86 14.00 -14.95
N ALA A 144 8.44 14.59 -16.07
CA ALA A 144 7.03 14.80 -16.36
C ALA A 144 6.28 13.47 -16.61
N ALA A 145 6.93 12.50 -17.26
CA ALA A 145 6.32 11.19 -17.51
C ALA A 145 6.28 10.34 -16.24
N LEU A 146 7.33 10.39 -15.42
CA LEU A 146 7.36 9.75 -14.10
C LEU A 146 6.31 10.35 -13.16
N ALA A 147 6.17 11.68 -13.09
CA ALA A 147 5.13 12.33 -12.29
C ALA A 147 3.70 11.91 -12.70
N ARG A 148 3.44 11.82 -14.02
CA ARG A 148 2.19 11.29 -14.58
C ARG A 148 1.94 9.84 -14.21
N PHE A 149 2.98 9.00 -14.25
CA PHE A 149 2.87 7.66 -13.77
C PHE A 149 2.51 7.65 -12.28
N MET A 150 3.23 8.44 -11.48
CA MET A 150 3.21 8.33 -10.03
C MET A 150 1.88 8.74 -9.39
N ARG A 151 1.27 9.83 -9.88
CA ARG A 151 -0.03 10.30 -9.40
C ARG A 151 -1.22 9.82 -10.23
N SER A 152 -0.99 8.95 -11.20
CA SER A 152 -2.05 8.44 -12.07
C SER A 152 -2.85 9.53 -12.82
N GLN A 153 -2.37 10.78 -12.89
CA GLN A 153 -3.08 11.91 -13.49
C GLN A 153 -2.74 12.09 -14.97
N ARG A 154 -3.73 12.58 -15.71
CA ARG A 154 -3.63 12.83 -17.15
C ARG A 154 -3.29 14.28 -17.49
N GLU A 155 -3.47 15.19 -16.55
CA GLU A 155 -3.26 16.62 -16.74
C GLU A 155 -1.77 16.97 -16.70
N ALA A 156 -1.44 18.12 -17.29
CA ALA A 156 -0.09 18.64 -17.26
C ALA A 156 0.19 19.19 -15.84
N PHE A 157 1.18 18.60 -15.18
CA PHE A 157 1.68 19.12 -13.91
C PHE A 157 2.44 20.43 -14.13
N THR A 158 2.37 21.34 -13.16
CA THR A 158 3.30 22.46 -13.13
C THR A 158 4.70 21.94 -12.78
N THR A 159 5.75 22.71 -13.11
CA THR A 159 7.12 22.35 -12.73
C THR A 159 7.26 22.14 -11.22
N GLN A 160 6.51 22.90 -10.40
CA GLN A 160 6.51 22.76 -8.95
C GLN A 160 5.87 21.44 -8.51
N ASP A 161 4.70 21.09 -9.07
CA ASP A 161 4.04 19.81 -8.73
C ASP A 161 4.93 18.61 -9.07
N VAL A 162 5.62 18.66 -10.20
CA VAL A 162 6.58 17.61 -10.59
C VAL A 162 7.75 17.52 -9.61
N GLN A 163 8.24 18.66 -9.11
CA GLN A 163 9.30 18.67 -8.10
C GLN A 163 8.81 18.05 -6.79
N ASP A 164 7.61 18.43 -6.33
CA ASP A 164 7.02 17.94 -5.09
C ASP A 164 6.76 16.42 -5.14
N ILE A 165 6.32 15.89 -6.29
CA ILE A 165 6.14 14.43 -6.49
C ILE A 165 7.47 13.69 -6.40
N LEU A 166 8.53 14.27 -6.96
CA LEU A 166 9.83 13.62 -7.11
C LEU A 166 10.80 13.96 -5.97
N ILE A 167 10.31 14.58 -4.88
CA ILE A 167 11.15 15.04 -3.77
C ILE A 167 11.57 13.91 -2.84
N SER A 168 10.73 12.89 -2.68
CA SER A 168 11.01 11.73 -1.83
C SER A 168 11.80 10.69 -2.62
N ARG A 169 13.12 10.93 -2.68
CA ARG A 169 14.10 10.03 -3.32
C ARG A 169 14.87 9.30 -2.24
N VAL A 170 14.94 7.99 -2.36
CA VAL A 170 15.82 7.15 -1.56
C VAL A 170 16.79 6.45 -2.50
N SER A 171 18.08 6.67 -2.28
CA SER A 171 19.14 6.02 -3.05
C SER A 171 19.92 5.11 -2.10
N TYR A 172 19.98 3.83 -2.46
CA TYR A 172 20.71 2.80 -1.70
C TYR A 172 22.10 2.55 -2.28
N SER A 173 22.33 2.93 -3.54
CA SER A 173 23.64 2.93 -4.20
C SER A 173 23.65 3.89 -5.40
N ASP A 174 24.82 4.13 -5.99
CA ASP A 174 24.96 4.96 -7.21
C ASP A 174 24.22 4.38 -8.43
N GLN A 175 23.76 3.13 -8.35
CA GLN A 175 23.06 2.42 -9.44
C GLN A 175 21.58 2.13 -9.14
N GLU A 176 21.12 2.51 -7.95
CA GLU A 176 19.76 2.22 -7.49
C GLU A 176 19.08 3.46 -6.92
N MET A 177 17.84 3.65 -7.33
CA MET A 177 17.02 4.74 -6.83
C MET A 177 15.56 4.34 -6.75
N THR A 178 14.97 4.62 -5.59
CA THR A 178 13.56 4.42 -5.33
C THR A 178 12.90 5.78 -5.08
N LEU A 179 11.92 6.11 -5.91
CA LEU A 179 11.03 7.25 -5.74
C LEU A 179 9.74 6.76 -5.10
N VAL A 180 9.33 7.38 -4.00
CA VAL A 180 8.12 6.98 -3.26
C VAL A 180 7.14 8.15 -3.24
N ASP A 181 5.90 7.92 -3.66
CA ASP A 181 4.79 8.85 -3.50
C ASP A 181 3.60 8.11 -2.85
N TRP A 182 2.56 8.84 -2.48
CA TRP A 182 1.40 8.32 -1.75
C TRP A 182 0.61 7.21 -2.48
N GLU A 183 0.51 7.26 -3.81
CA GLU A 183 -0.22 6.26 -4.62
C GLU A 183 0.68 5.22 -5.29
N SER A 184 1.97 5.52 -5.42
CA SER A 184 2.89 4.64 -6.16
C SER A 184 4.36 4.96 -5.93
N ALA A 185 5.20 4.02 -6.35
CA ALA A 185 6.65 4.15 -6.36
C ALA A 185 7.25 3.82 -7.74
N VAL A 186 8.47 4.31 -7.96
CA VAL A 186 9.32 3.94 -9.09
C VAL A 186 10.64 3.42 -8.54
N ILE A 187 11.05 2.23 -8.94
CA ILE A 187 12.32 1.62 -8.55
C ILE A 187 13.18 1.45 -9.79
N LEU A 188 14.35 2.06 -9.75
CA LEU A 188 15.42 1.94 -10.73
C LEU A 188 16.48 1.03 -10.12
N SER A 189 16.77 -0.11 -10.75
CA SER A 189 17.91 -0.96 -10.36
C SER A 189 18.52 -1.56 -11.62
N ALA A 190 19.78 -1.24 -11.89
CA ALA A 190 20.51 -1.79 -13.04
C ALA A 190 20.70 -3.32 -12.94
N GLU A 191 20.76 -3.85 -11.72
CA GLU A 191 20.87 -5.30 -11.47
C GLU A 191 19.51 -6.02 -11.55
N SER A 192 18.42 -5.26 -11.67
CA SER A 192 17.04 -5.76 -11.67
C SER A 192 16.67 -6.53 -10.40
N ASP A 193 17.29 -6.20 -9.27
CA ASP A 193 16.83 -6.66 -7.96
C ASP A 193 15.78 -5.68 -7.42
N PHE A 194 14.53 -6.14 -7.37
CA PHE A 194 13.39 -5.34 -6.92
C PHE A 194 12.67 -5.97 -5.73
N GLN A 195 13.05 -7.20 -5.36
CA GLN A 195 12.21 -8.04 -4.51
C GLN A 195 12.09 -7.44 -3.11
N SER A 196 13.20 -6.94 -2.57
CA SER A 196 13.26 -6.38 -1.23
C SER A 196 12.38 -5.14 -1.10
N ASP A 197 12.50 -4.20 -2.05
CA ASP A 197 11.73 -2.96 -2.07
C ASP A 197 10.23 -3.20 -2.27
N VAL A 198 9.86 -4.10 -3.19
CA VAL A 198 8.45 -4.46 -3.40
C VAL A 198 7.85 -5.08 -2.15
N GLU A 199 8.59 -5.94 -1.44
CA GLU A 199 8.11 -6.54 -0.20
C GLU A 199 7.97 -5.50 0.92
N LEU A 200 8.90 -4.56 1.04
CA LEU A 200 8.79 -3.44 1.97
C LEU A 200 7.53 -2.61 1.71
N LEU A 201 7.27 -2.26 0.45
CA LEU A 201 6.08 -1.50 0.05
C LEU A 201 4.78 -2.28 0.29
N LYS A 202 4.79 -3.60 0.10
CA LYS A 202 3.67 -4.49 0.46
C LYS A 202 3.39 -4.46 1.96
N ILE A 203 4.43 -4.57 2.78
CA ILE A 203 4.30 -4.50 4.24
C ILE A 203 3.77 -3.13 4.66
N GLY A 204 4.30 -2.04 4.09
CA GLY A 204 3.80 -0.68 4.35
C GLY A 204 2.31 -0.54 4.06
N ASN A 205 1.85 -1.04 2.91
CA ASN A 205 0.43 -1.04 2.55
C ASN A 205 -0.43 -1.87 3.52
N TYR A 206 0.07 -3.03 3.94
CA TYR A 206 -0.59 -3.82 4.98
C TYR A 206 -0.73 -3.04 6.29
N GLN A 207 0.33 -2.36 6.74
CA GLN A 207 0.28 -1.56 7.97
C GLN A 207 -0.72 -0.40 7.86
N LEU A 208 -0.80 0.29 6.72
CA LEU A 208 -1.80 1.33 6.48
C LEU A 208 -3.24 0.79 6.62
N LEU A 209 -3.52 -0.39 6.06
CA LEU A 209 -4.83 -1.02 6.21
C LEU A 209 -5.12 -1.36 7.67
N ARG A 210 -4.14 -1.94 8.39
CA ARG A 210 -4.29 -2.26 9.82
C ARG A 210 -4.64 -1.02 10.64
N TYR A 211 -4.01 0.13 10.35
CA TYR A 211 -4.33 1.38 11.02
C TYR A 211 -5.78 1.81 10.78
N ARG A 212 -6.25 1.78 9.53
CA ARG A 212 -7.64 2.12 9.21
C ARG A 212 -8.64 1.16 9.84
N LEU A 213 -8.30 -0.13 9.93
CA LEU A 213 -9.09 -1.14 10.64
C LEU A 213 -9.18 -0.82 12.14
N LEU A 214 -8.05 -0.48 12.76
CA LEU A 214 -7.97 -0.10 14.16
C LEU A 214 -8.77 1.17 14.45
N ASP A 215 -8.65 2.19 13.61
CA ASP A 215 -9.41 3.44 13.74
C ASP A 215 -10.92 3.18 13.68
N ARG A 216 -11.38 2.37 12.72
CA ARG A 216 -12.80 1.96 12.63
C ARG A 216 -13.27 1.20 13.86
N LEU A 217 -12.43 0.32 14.41
CA LEU A 217 -12.75 -0.40 15.64
C LEU A 217 -12.92 0.58 16.80
N ILE A 218 -12.01 1.54 16.96
CA ILE A 218 -12.08 2.59 17.99
C ILE A 218 -13.37 3.41 17.83
N GLU A 219 -13.66 3.90 16.63
CA GLU A 219 -14.87 4.68 16.34
C GLU A 219 -16.15 3.90 16.68
N SER A 220 -16.22 2.62 16.29
CA SER A 220 -17.38 1.76 16.55
C SER A 220 -17.62 1.54 18.05
N GLN A 221 -16.54 1.42 18.83
CA GLN A 221 -16.60 1.28 20.28
C GLN A 221 -17.03 2.60 20.94
N LEU A 222 -16.49 3.74 20.50
CA LEU A 222 -16.89 5.06 20.97
C LEU A 222 -18.37 5.33 20.70
N ALA A 223 -18.87 4.99 19.51
CA ALA A 223 -20.29 5.13 19.16
C ALA A 223 -21.18 4.26 20.05
N THR A 224 -20.74 3.04 20.36
CA THR A 224 -21.47 2.12 21.25
C THR A 224 -21.51 2.64 22.69
N ILE A 225 -20.40 3.15 23.20
CA ILE A 225 -20.33 3.80 24.52
C ILE A 225 -21.24 5.03 24.57
N SER A 226 -21.19 5.89 23.55
CA SER A 226 -22.04 7.08 23.48
C SER A 226 -23.53 6.71 23.55
N ARG A 227 -23.97 5.72 22.75
CA ARG A 227 -25.34 5.21 22.80
C ARG A 227 -25.74 4.68 24.18
N HIS A 228 -24.84 3.97 24.87
CA HIS A 228 -25.11 3.49 26.23
C HIS A 228 -25.19 4.63 27.26
N LEU A 229 -24.38 5.68 27.13
CA LEU A 229 -24.45 6.87 27.99
C LEU A 229 -25.72 7.67 27.75
N GLU A 230 -26.15 7.86 26.50
CA GLU A 230 -27.41 8.51 26.15
C GLU A 230 -28.63 7.71 26.64
N ALA A 231 -28.60 6.38 26.47
CA ALA A 231 -29.65 5.50 26.98
C ALA A 231 -29.68 5.48 28.52
N GLY A 232 -28.50 5.46 29.15
CA GLY A 232 -28.34 5.46 30.60
C GLY A 232 -28.71 6.81 31.24
N THR A 233 -28.47 7.93 30.57
CA THR A 233 -28.92 9.27 31.02
C THR A 233 -30.43 9.42 30.88
N ARG A 234 -31.05 8.88 29.81
CA ARG A 234 -32.52 8.79 29.69
C ARG A 234 -33.16 7.86 30.72
N ALA A 235 -32.45 6.83 31.18
CA ALA A 235 -32.91 5.87 32.19
C ALA A 235 -32.54 6.25 33.64
N SER A 236 -31.73 7.29 33.86
CA SER A 236 -31.17 7.61 35.18
C SER A 236 -31.85 8.82 35.82
N LEU A 237 -32.91 8.55 36.59
CA LEU A 237 -33.39 9.44 37.66
C LEU A 237 -32.65 9.20 39.00
N LEU A 238 -31.62 8.35 39.06
CA LEU A 238 -30.91 7.99 40.31
C LEU A 238 -29.37 8.10 40.19
N PRO A 239 -28.71 9.02 40.92
CA PRO A 239 -27.32 9.45 40.71
C PRO A 239 -26.22 8.44 41.12
N SER A 240 -26.55 7.29 41.71
CA SER A 240 -25.55 6.33 42.23
C SER A 240 -25.09 5.27 41.22
N ARG A 241 -25.90 4.94 40.20
CA ARG A 241 -25.55 3.92 39.19
C ARG A 241 -24.72 4.46 38.03
N SER A 242 -24.91 5.73 37.67
CA SER A 242 -24.17 6.42 36.62
C SER A 242 -22.67 6.54 36.92
N ARG A 243 -22.27 6.74 38.18
CA ARG A 243 -20.84 6.80 38.57
C ARG A 243 -20.07 5.48 38.35
N ARG A 244 -20.72 4.33 38.56
CA ARG A 244 -20.08 3.02 38.37
C ARG A 244 -19.88 2.71 36.89
N ILE A 245 -20.86 3.03 36.06
CA ILE A 245 -20.77 2.92 34.60
C ILE A 245 -19.69 3.88 34.07
N LEU A 246 -19.66 5.13 34.55
CA LEU A 246 -18.65 6.09 34.16
C LEU A 246 -17.23 5.63 34.53
N ARG A 247 -17.04 5.05 35.72
CA ARG A 247 -15.75 4.50 36.16
C ARG A 247 -15.27 3.36 35.26
N GLN A 248 -16.17 2.44 34.93
CA GLN A 248 -15.85 1.29 34.09
C GLN A 248 -15.52 1.70 32.64
N VAL A 249 -16.19 2.75 32.14
CA VAL A 249 -15.87 3.36 30.84
C VAL A 249 -14.51 4.07 30.87
N VAL A 250 -14.17 4.78 31.96
CA VAL A 250 -12.87 5.46 32.11
C VAL A 250 -11.73 4.47 32.28
N GLU A 251 -11.92 3.39 33.04
CA GLU A 251 -10.90 2.33 33.21
C GLU A 251 -10.63 1.60 31.88
N ASN A 252 -11.68 1.28 31.11
CA ASN A 252 -11.51 0.74 29.75
C ASN A 252 -10.78 1.74 28.82
N ARG A 253 -11.06 3.04 28.93
CA ARG A 253 -10.40 4.09 28.14
C ARG A 253 -8.90 4.18 28.41
N LEU A 254 -8.49 4.08 29.68
CA LEU A 254 -7.07 4.10 30.05
C LEU A 254 -6.34 2.87 29.51
N MET A 255 -6.96 1.69 29.58
CA MET A 255 -6.41 0.48 28.98
C MET A 255 -6.23 0.59 27.47
N LEU A 256 -7.19 1.17 26.76
CA LEU A 256 -7.10 1.36 25.31
C LEU A 256 -6.04 2.41 24.93
N MET A 257 -5.91 3.50 25.69
CA MET A 257 -4.86 4.50 25.47
C MET A 257 -3.46 3.94 25.72
N LEU A 258 -3.30 3.12 26.78
CA LEU A 258 -2.03 2.46 27.07
C LEU A 258 -1.66 1.42 26.01
N ASN A 259 -2.64 0.66 25.50
CA ASN A 259 -2.40 -0.25 24.38
C ASN A 259 -2.04 0.51 23.10
N PHE A 260 -2.69 1.66 22.84
CA PHE A 260 -2.38 2.53 21.71
C PHE A 260 -0.97 3.11 21.81
N GLU A 261 -0.56 3.58 22.99
CA GLU A 261 0.78 4.12 23.23
C GLU A 261 1.86 3.05 23.04
N LYS A 262 1.59 1.82 23.51
CA LYS A 262 2.49 0.67 23.32
C LYS A 262 2.62 0.25 21.86
N ILE A 263 1.51 0.17 21.11
CA ILE A 263 1.52 -0.13 19.67
C ILE A 263 2.26 0.98 18.92
N LYS A 264 2.06 2.24 19.32
CA LYS A 264 2.77 3.38 18.73
C LYS A 264 4.27 3.35 19.04
N GLU A 265 4.69 2.96 20.25
CA GLU A 265 6.11 2.76 20.60
C GLU A 265 6.74 1.61 19.80
N GLU A 266 6.06 0.45 19.70
CA GLU A 266 6.49 -0.68 18.87
C GLU A 266 6.65 -0.27 17.40
N LEU A 267 5.88 0.73 16.94
CA LEU A 267 5.98 1.27 15.59
C LEU A 267 6.96 2.44 15.44
N LEU A 268 7.19 3.23 16.49
CA LEU A 268 8.25 4.23 16.51
C LEU A 268 9.61 3.55 16.41
N LEU A 269 9.77 2.37 16.99
CA LEU A 269 10.93 1.50 16.79
C LEU A 269 11.14 1.07 15.32
N ILE A 270 10.10 1.10 14.49
CA ILE A 270 10.18 0.82 13.06
C ILE A 270 10.59 2.08 12.27
N GLY A 271 10.33 3.28 12.81
CA GLY A 271 10.53 4.58 12.13
C GLY A 271 11.58 5.52 12.74
N ASP A 272 12.16 5.24 13.90
CA ASP A 272 13.32 5.94 14.47
C ASP A 272 14.61 5.48 13.75
N TRP A 273 14.70 5.80 12.46
CA TRP A 273 15.92 5.82 11.65
C TRP A 273 15.87 6.98 10.65
#